data_AF-A0AA39WWM6-F1
#
_entry.id   AF-A0AA39WWM6-F1
#
_cell.length_a   1.000
_cell.length_b   1.000
_cell.length_c   1.000
_cell.angle_alpha   90.00
_cell.angle_beta   90.00
_cell.angle_gamma   90.00
#
_symmetry.space_group_name_H-M   'P 1'
#
loop_
_entity.id
_entity.type
_entity.pdbx_description
1 polymer ?
#
loop_
_entity_poly.entity_id
_entity_poly.type
_entity_poly.pdbx_seq_one_letter_code
_entity_poly.pdbx_strand_id
1 'polypeptide(L)'
;MKLSQAVSLFAASVLAHTSGEPHHHDHHNQPQPDLGAVCGPGALPVDGEGGCSSEPELLAVADQKQLFAEKPVDEESWKCPNGTNCDHAHKHKWTYSEPCFRGNITGQDYCVFTDTDFASGRGTSFVMTGRRADYIATTPAFTDPQDIPGLNQDLKRTIPAMYDKKEFPGKGWGLVANQFIARGDLIMANTASLMIDYRVFDELTKDQYVKLQTFAVDYLPEQHREAVLALSTHGQTFDSHEALVEKIGETNAFDIDPDDGDEIQDHGFFVVFPEIARFNHDCRPNADYYFDHAALSQFIHATRDIQPGEELTLSYINPVMQRVARMAKLARNWGFQCACSHCTQERPRADASDARIRQIKELKQHMRNWKADSPASPQMAELMVSLYEQERLGGSMYSAYSFAALEYNAIGDPWTATKYARLSIDHGIPMVGERHADVTEMKSLADDPWAHWSWMLRSKKRSGWGREIDEEDDDE
;
A
#
# COMPACT_ATOMS: atom_id res chain seq x y z
N MET A 1 15.42 -26.47 -25.63
CA MET A 1 14.96 -25.30 -26.42
C MET A 1 13.50 -25.04 -26.13
N LYS A 2 13.21 -23.99 -25.33
CA LYS A 2 12.04 -23.10 -25.35
C LYS A 2 12.10 -22.27 -24.06
N LEU A 3 12.70 -21.09 -24.17
CA LEU A 3 12.56 -20.02 -23.17
C LEU A 3 11.13 -19.48 -23.29
N SER A 4 10.41 -19.38 -22.19
CA SER A 4 9.23 -18.52 -22.09
C SER A 4 9.64 -17.26 -21.35
N GLN A 5 9.55 -16.12 -22.04
CA GLN A 5 9.75 -14.78 -21.50
C GLN A 5 8.44 -14.33 -20.84
N ALA A 6 8.50 -13.94 -19.57
CA ALA A 6 7.48 -13.09 -18.95
C ALA A 6 8.11 -11.70 -18.74
N VAL A 7 7.68 -10.74 -19.55
CA VAL A 7 7.99 -9.31 -19.43
C VAL A 7 6.68 -8.65 -19.06
N SER A 8 6.51 -8.29 -17.78
CA SER A 8 5.42 -7.42 -17.34
C SER A 8 5.77 -5.96 -17.64
N LEU A 9 4.95 -5.31 -18.46
CA LEU A 9 4.95 -3.87 -18.71
C LEU A 9 3.55 -3.32 -18.43
N PHE A 10 3.53 -2.34 -17.51
CA PHE A 10 2.66 -1.15 -17.42
C PHE A 10 1.17 -1.25 -17.75
N ALA A 11 0.35 -0.87 -16.77
CA ALA A 11 -0.77 0.04 -16.99
C ALA A 11 -0.75 1.16 -15.95
N ALA A 12 -0.62 2.40 -16.41
CA ALA A 12 -0.78 3.61 -15.62
C ALA A 12 -1.78 4.52 -16.32
N SER A 13 -2.73 5.01 -15.52
CA SER A 13 -3.40 6.32 -15.55
C SER A 13 -3.89 6.88 -16.89
N VAL A 14 -5.23 7.06 -16.96
CA VAL A 14 -5.94 7.76 -18.04
C VAL A 14 -6.16 9.23 -17.69
N LEU A 15 -5.60 10.08 -18.57
CA LEU A 15 -6.02 11.39 -19.10
C LEU A 15 -6.29 12.61 -18.19
N ALA A 16 -5.51 13.67 -18.45
CA ALA A 16 -6.05 14.95 -18.92
C ALA A 16 -5.01 15.68 -19.80
N HIS A 17 -5.37 15.97 -21.05
CA HIS A 17 -4.68 16.88 -21.97
C HIS A 17 -4.94 18.33 -21.58
N THR A 18 -3.93 19.20 -21.65
CA THR A 18 -3.95 20.44 -22.45
C THR A 18 -2.55 21.01 -22.60
N SER A 19 -2.23 21.37 -23.84
CA SER A 19 -1.03 22.02 -24.37
C SER A 19 -0.98 23.53 -24.13
N GLY A 20 0.22 24.11 -23.97
CA GLY A 20 0.52 25.51 -24.32
C GLY A 20 1.46 26.25 -23.36
N GLU A 21 2.75 26.35 -23.70
CA GLU A 21 3.66 27.42 -23.23
C GLU A 21 3.62 28.62 -24.22
N PRO A 22 4.41 29.71 -24.06
CA PRO A 22 4.31 30.73 -23.02
C PRO A 22 4.28 32.16 -23.64
N HIS A 23 3.84 33.18 -22.89
CA HIS A 23 4.18 34.58 -23.24
C HIS A 23 4.55 35.39 -22.00
N HIS A 24 5.76 35.95 -22.06
CA HIS A 24 6.28 37.05 -21.26
C HIS A 24 5.43 38.32 -21.42
N HIS A 25 5.23 39.08 -20.33
CA HIS A 25 5.69 40.47 -20.23
C HIS A 25 5.51 41.08 -18.83
N ASP A 26 6.47 41.94 -18.51
CA ASP A 26 6.73 42.65 -17.26
C ASP A 26 5.80 43.84 -16.95
N HIS A 27 5.76 44.15 -15.64
CA HIS A 27 5.58 45.44 -14.96
C HIS A 27 4.35 46.34 -15.25
N HIS A 28 3.54 46.60 -14.21
CA HIS A 28 3.40 47.96 -13.66
C HIS A 28 2.77 47.99 -12.24
N ASN A 29 3.40 48.82 -11.43
CA ASN A 29 3.13 49.22 -10.04
C ASN A 29 1.89 50.13 -9.93
N GLN A 30 1.07 50.05 -8.86
CA GLN A 30 0.16 51.07 -8.27
C GLN A 30 -0.76 50.46 -7.16
N PRO A 31 -1.33 51.24 -6.21
CA PRO A 31 -1.02 51.20 -4.77
C PRO A 31 -2.01 50.43 -3.87
N GLN A 32 -1.54 50.07 -2.67
CA GLN A 32 -2.31 49.42 -1.59
C GLN A 32 -3.42 50.31 -1.00
N PRO A 33 -4.59 49.75 -0.67
CA PRO A 33 -5.53 50.35 0.27
C PRO A 33 -5.39 49.74 1.69
N ASP A 34 -5.37 50.66 2.65
CA ASP A 34 -5.71 50.62 4.09
C ASP A 34 -5.65 49.30 4.87
N LEU A 35 -4.77 49.26 5.88
CA LEU A 35 -4.63 48.18 6.86
C LEU A 35 -5.72 48.29 7.93
N GLY A 36 -6.76 47.46 7.80
CA GLY A 36 -7.65 47.10 8.91
C GLY A 36 -6.89 46.36 10.02
N ALA A 37 -7.33 46.54 11.26
CA ALA A 37 -6.65 46.12 12.50
C ALA A 37 -6.10 44.67 12.48
N VAL A 38 -4.85 44.51 12.87
CA VAL A 38 -4.16 43.22 13.01
C VAL A 38 -4.34 42.70 14.45
N CYS A 39 -5.09 41.62 14.64
CA CYS A 39 -5.06 40.85 15.90
C CYS A 39 -3.82 39.93 15.91
N GLY A 40 -3.20 39.73 17.07
CA GLY A 40 -2.01 38.88 17.23
C GLY A 40 -2.28 37.38 17.00
N PRO A 41 -1.24 36.53 16.99
CA PRO A 41 -1.40 35.09 16.74
C PRO A 41 -2.34 34.46 17.76
N GLY A 42 -3.46 33.91 17.30
CA GLY A 42 -4.45 33.21 18.14
C GLY A 42 -5.76 33.95 18.42
N ALA A 43 -6.00 35.14 17.85
CA ALA A 43 -7.26 35.87 17.99
C ALA A 43 -7.87 36.22 16.62
N LEU A 44 -9.20 36.12 16.49
CA LEU A 44 -9.95 36.50 15.29
C LEU A 44 -10.68 37.84 15.48
N PRO A 45 -10.83 38.66 14.43
CA PRO A 45 -11.68 39.86 14.47
C PRO A 45 -13.16 39.47 14.63
N VAL A 46 -13.91 40.22 15.44
CA VAL A 46 -15.37 40.07 15.56
C VAL A 46 -16.04 41.10 14.64
N ASP A 47 -16.96 40.68 13.78
CA ASP A 47 -17.67 41.58 12.87
C ASP A 47 -18.57 42.56 13.64
N GLY A 48 -18.35 43.86 13.43
CA GLY A 48 -19.31 44.91 13.78
C GLY A 48 -18.90 45.92 14.86
N GLU A 49 -18.00 45.58 15.78
CA GLU A 49 -17.44 46.52 16.76
C GLU A 49 -15.99 46.14 17.07
N GLY A 50 -15.04 47.07 16.92
CA GLY A 50 -13.59 46.79 16.89
C GLY A 50 -12.99 46.21 18.18
N GLY A 51 -13.08 44.89 18.36
CA GLY A 51 -12.39 44.12 19.41
C GLY A 51 -11.94 42.74 18.93
N CYS A 52 -10.85 42.22 19.53
CA CYS A 52 -10.35 40.86 19.33
C CYS A 52 -10.79 39.97 20.52
N SER A 53 -11.32 38.76 20.28
CA SER A 53 -11.67 37.80 21.35
C SER A 53 -10.60 36.69 21.50
N SER A 54 -10.48 36.10 22.70
CA SER A 54 -9.43 35.14 23.06
C SER A 54 -9.94 33.78 23.55
N GLU A 55 -11.12 33.33 23.13
CA GLU A 55 -11.61 31.98 23.46
C GLU A 55 -12.39 31.38 22.28
N PRO A 56 -11.99 30.22 21.75
CA PRO A 56 -12.91 29.42 20.95
C PRO A 56 -13.82 28.65 21.90
N GLU A 57 -15.13 28.94 21.83
CA GLU A 57 -16.17 28.08 22.40
C GLU A 57 -15.95 26.65 21.89
N LEU A 58 -15.66 25.75 22.82
CA LEU A 58 -15.68 24.30 22.61
C LEU A 58 -17.10 23.89 22.24
N LEU A 59 -17.39 23.76 20.95
CA LEU A 59 -18.51 22.95 20.49
C LEU A 59 -18.19 21.49 20.82
N ALA A 60 -18.74 21.05 21.95
CA ALA A 60 -18.74 19.66 22.36
C ALA A 60 -19.26 18.78 21.21
N VAL A 61 -18.45 17.78 20.85
CA VAL A 61 -18.88 16.65 20.01
C VAL A 61 -19.90 15.85 20.83
N ALA A 62 -21.15 16.29 20.80
CA ALA A 62 -22.28 15.58 21.37
C ALA A 62 -23.31 15.37 20.26
N ASP A 63 -23.81 14.13 20.19
CA ASP A 63 -24.90 13.64 19.36
C ASP A 63 -24.63 13.31 17.87
N GLN A 64 -23.74 12.34 17.63
CA GLN A 64 -23.84 11.46 16.46
C GLN A 64 -24.81 10.28 16.68
N LYS A 65 -25.44 10.13 17.86
CA LYS A 65 -26.36 9.01 18.16
C LYS A 65 -27.71 9.08 17.45
N GLN A 66 -28.11 10.23 16.90
CA GLN A 66 -29.42 10.40 16.26
C GLN A 66 -29.47 10.07 14.76
N LEU A 67 -28.34 9.77 14.11
CA LEU A 67 -28.31 9.27 12.72
C LEU A 67 -28.50 7.75 12.62
N PHE A 68 -28.47 7.03 13.76
CA PHE A 68 -28.50 5.56 13.84
C PHE A 68 -29.87 5.00 14.27
N ALA A 69 -30.97 5.69 13.95
CA ALA A 69 -32.29 5.10 14.12
C ALA A 69 -32.45 3.93 13.12
N GLU A 70 -32.40 2.70 13.62
CA GLU A 70 -32.75 1.49 12.89
C GLU A 70 -34.07 1.70 12.13
N LYS A 71 -33.99 1.81 10.80
CA LYS A 71 -35.19 1.67 9.97
C LYS A 71 -35.45 0.18 9.81
N PRO A 72 -36.66 -0.31 10.12
CA PRO A 72 -37.04 -1.67 9.75
C PRO A 72 -36.97 -1.77 8.22
N VAL A 73 -36.25 -2.76 7.72
CA VAL A 73 -36.23 -3.10 6.30
C VAL A 73 -37.62 -3.63 5.96
N ASP A 74 -38.32 -2.91 5.09
CA ASP A 74 -39.65 -3.27 4.61
C ASP A 74 -39.54 -4.53 3.72
N GLU A 75 -40.08 -5.66 4.18
CA GLU A 75 -39.87 -7.00 3.59
C GLU A 75 -40.53 -7.22 2.21
N GLU A 76 -41.17 -6.21 1.60
CA GLU A 76 -42.01 -6.42 0.40
C GLU A 76 -41.54 -5.74 -0.91
N SER A 77 -40.32 -5.21 -0.99
CA SER A 77 -39.83 -4.63 -2.27
C SER A 77 -38.41 -5.04 -2.64
N TRP A 78 -38.18 -6.31 -2.97
CA TRP A 78 -36.99 -6.66 -3.74
C TRP A 78 -37.20 -7.93 -4.58
N LYS A 79 -37.47 -7.72 -5.88
CA LYS A 79 -37.32 -8.77 -6.90
C LYS A 79 -36.23 -8.30 -7.85
N CYS A 80 -35.23 -9.15 -8.04
CA CYS A 80 -34.17 -8.96 -9.03
C CYS A 80 -34.77 -8.54 -10.38
N PRO A 81 -34.25 -7.49 -11.05
CA PRO A 81 -34.73 -7.10 -12.36
C PRO A 81 -34.54 -8.24 -13.38
N ASN A 82 -35.67 -8.81 -13.83
CA ASN A 82 -35.83 -9.70 -14.98
C ASN A 82 -34.74 -10.77 -15.22
N GLY A 83 -34.91 -11.93 -14.56
CA GLY A 83 -34.53 -13.23 -15.14
C GLY A 83 -33.08 -13.66 -15.00
N THR A 84 -32.24 -12.98 -14.22
CA THR A 84 -30.95 -13.52 -13.79
C THR A 84 -31.16 -14.46 -12.60
N ASN A 85 -30.68 -15.70 -12.77
CA ASN A 85 -30.74 -16.74 -11.77
C ASN A 85 -29.74 -16.41 -10.65
N CYS A 86 -30.21 -15.87 -9.53
CA CYS A 86 -29.38 -15.66 -8.34
C CYS A 86 -29.11 -16.95 -7.56
N ASP A 87 -29.66 -18.09 -7.99
CA ASP A 87 -29.29 -19.42 -7.47
C ASP A 87 -27.97 -19.89 -8.11
N HIS A 88 -26.87 -19.28 -7.72
CA HIS A 88 -25.63 -20.02 -7.60
C HIS A 88 -25.59 -20.54 -6.17
N ALA A 89 -25.81 -21.85 -5.99
CA ALA A 89 -25.59 -22.48 -4.70
C ALA A 89 -24.11 -22.33 -4.33
N HIS A 90 -23.79 -21.26 -3.60
CA HIS A 90 -22.45 -20.98 -3.12
C HIS A 90 -22.02 -22.10 -2.18
N LYS A 91 -20.75 -22.50 -2.29
CA LYS A 91 -20.22 -23.56 -1.41
C LYS A 91 -20.13 -23.09 0.04
N HIS A 92 -19.78 -21.81 0.21
CA HIS A 92 -19.75 -21.15 1.50
C HIS A 92 -21.09 -20.47 1.79
N LYS A 93 -21.52 -20.51 3.04
CA LYS A 93 -22.77 -19.90 3.49
C LYS A 93 -22.49 -18.47 3.96
N TRP A 94 -22.48 -17.54 3.01
CA TRP A 94 -22.40 -16.11 3.28
C TRP A 94 -23.58 -15.64 4.14
N THR A 95 -23.33 -14.73 5.09
CA THR A 95 -24.41 -14.05 5.84
C THR A 95 -25.25 -13.19 4.90
N TYR A 96 -24.58 -12.47 3.99
CA TYR A 96 -25.20 -11.68 2.92
C TYR A 96 -24.51 -11.97 1.60
N SER A 97 -25.27 -12.05 0.51
CA SER A 97 -24.76 -12.29 -0.86
C SER A 97 -25.41 -11.37 -1.91
N GLU A 98 -26.00 -10.26 -1.45
CA GLU A 98 -26.74 -9.26 -2.23
C GLU A 98 -26.58 -7.89 -1.56
N PRO A 99 -26.88 -6.75 -2.21
CA PRO A 99 -27.40 -6.61 -3.58
C PRO A 99 -26.34 -6.91 -4.65
N CYS A 100 -26.81 -7.04 -5.89
CA CYS A 100 -25.99 -7.26 -7.08
C CYS A 100 -26.27 -6.22 -8.17
N PHE A 101 -25.26 -5.87 -8.94
CA PHE A 101 -25.40 -5.17 -10.22
C PHE A 101 -24.72 -5.94 -11.34
N ARG A 102 -25.32 -5.88 -12.53
CA ARG A 102 -24.78 -6.51 -13.73
C ARG A 102 -23.75 -5.60 -14.39
N GLY A 103 -22.56 -6.14 -14.64
CA GLY A 103 -21.45 -5.46 -15.33
C GLY A 103 -21.78 -5.14 -16.78
N ASN A 104 -21.36 -3.96 -17.23
CA ASN A 104 -21.68 -3.44 -18.55
C ASN A 104 -20.82 -4.06 -19.67
N ILE A 105 -19.63 -4.57 -19.34
CA ILE A 105 -18.65 -5.07 -20.32
C ILE A 105 -18.76 -6.59 -20.43
N THR A 106 -18.60 -7.30 -19.32
CA THR A 106 -18.63 -8.77 -19.33
C THR A 106 -20.03 -9.37 -19.13
N GLY A 107 -20.99 -8.58 -18.64
CA GLY A 107 -22.30 -9.09 -18.26
C GLY A 107 -22.25 -10.03 -17.04
N GLN A 108 -21.19 -10.00 -16.24
CA GLN A 108 -21.12 -10.73 -14.97
C GLN A 108 -21.83 -9.93 -13.88
N ASP A 109 -22.45 -10.62 -12.94
CA ASP A 109 -23.05 -9.97 -11.77
C ASP A 109 -21.97 -9.78 -10.69
N TYR A 110 -21.88 -8.56 -10.18
CA TYR A 110 -21.03 -8.16 -9.07
C TYR A 110 -21.93 -7.88 -7.87
N CYS A 111 -21.68 -8.59 -6.77
CA CYS A 111 -22.52 -8.58 -5.59
C CYS A 111 -21.72 -8.24 -4.34
N VAL A 112 -22.43 -7.86 -3.29
CA VAL A 112 -21.88 -7.83 -1.93
C VAL A 112 -21.90 -9.25 -1.36
N PHE A 113 -20.76 -9.73 -0.88
CA PHE A 113 -20.64 -10.96 -0.11
C PHE A 113 -20.09 -10.63 1.26
N THR A 114 -20.80 -11.00 2.32
CA THR A 114 -20.40 -10.68 3.70
C THR A 114 -20.54 -11.90 4.57
N ASP A 115 -19.52 -12.13 5.38
CA ASP A 115 -19.53 -13.12 6.45
C ASP A 115 -19.33 -12.36 7.76
N THR A 116 -20.36 -12.34 8.59
CA THR A 116 -20.36 -11.64 9.89
C THR A 116 -19.65 -12.41 11.00
N ASP A 117 -19.48 -13.73 10.83
CA ASP A 117 -18.87 -14.63 11.81
C ASP A 117 -17.37 -14.83 11.55
N PHE A 118 -16.89 -14.42 10.38
CA PHE A 118 -15.49 -14.46 9.99
C PHE A 118 -14.56 -13.84 11.06
N ALA A 119 -13.40 -14.48 11.25
CA ALA A 119 -12.37 -14.07 12.20
C ALA A 119 -12.92 -13.80 13.62
N SER A 120 -13.63 -14.80 14.17
CA SER A 120 -14.25 -14.74 15.51
C SER A 120 -15.27 -13.60 15.67
N GLY A 121 -16.15 -13.44 14.67
CA GLY A 121 -17.20 -12.41 14.68
C GLY A 121 -16.68 -10.98 14.46
N ARG A 122 -15.45 -10.82 13.94
CA ARG A 122 -14.99 -9.52 13.44
C ARG A 122 -15.73 -9.18 12.16
N GLY A 123 -15.99 -10.18 11.33
CA GLY A 123 -16.67 -10.06 10.05
C GLY A 123 -15.79 -9.48 8.94
N THR A 124 -16.18 -9.73 7.70
CA THR A 124 -15.53 -9.22 6.48
C THR A 124 -16.53 -9.12 5.34
N SER A 125 -16.34 -8.16 4.45
CA SER A 125 -17.19 -7.94 3.28
C SER A 125 -16.39 -7.83 1.99
N PHE A 126 -17.02 -8.22 0.91
CA PHE A 126 -16.44 -8.27 -0.41
C PHE A 126 -17.41 -7.69 -1.45
N VAL A 127 -16.88 -7.00 -2.46
CA VAL A 127 -17.64 -6.61 -3.65
C VAL A 127 -16.95 -7.23 -4.86
N MET A 128 -17.51 -8.31 -5.38
CA MET A 128 -16.89 -9.12 -6.43
C MET A 128 -17.93 -10.00 -7.15
N THR A 129 -17.48 -10.86 -8.07
CA THR A 129 -18.35 -11.85 -8.70
C THR A 129 -18.52 -13.08 -7.81
N GLY A 130 -19.64 -13.80 -7.96
CA GLY A 130 -19.90 -15.02 -7.18
C GLY A 130 -18.83 -16.10 -7.33
N ARG A 131 -18.24 -16.24 -8.53
CA ARG A 131 -17.12 -17.16 -8.76
C ARG A 131 -15.89 -16.80 -7.92
N ARG A 132 -15.58 -15.51 -7.81
CA ARG A 132 -14.44 -15.04 -7.03
C ARG A 132 -14.70 -15.19 -5.54
N ALA A 133 -15.94 -14.97 -5.11
CA ALA A 133 -16.37 -15.24 -3.74
C ALA A 133 -16.18 -16.72 -3.38
N ASP A 134 -16.59 -17.64 -4.28
CA ASP A 134 -16.35 -19.07 -4.08
C ASP A 134 -14.85 -19.42 -3.96
N TYR A 135 -13.97 -18.77 -4.73
CA TYR A 135 -12.51 -18.95 -4.59
C TYR A 135 -12.01 -18.45 -3.24
N ILE A 136 -12.37 -17.22 -2.86
CA ILE A 136 -11.96 -16.61 -1.58
C ILE A 136 -12.38 -17.48 -0.40
N ALA A 137 -13.56 -18.09 -0.44
CA ALA A 137 -14.02 -18.98 0.61
C ALA A 137 -13.29 -20.33 0.67
N THR A 138 -12.42 -20.65 -0.30
CA THR A 138 -11.50 -21.80 -0.24
C THR A 138 -10.15 -21.47 0.37
N THR A 139 -9.85 -20.19 0.62
CA THR A 139 -8.59 -19.79 1.25
C THR A 139 -8.48 -20.33 2.68
N PRO A 140 -7.26 -20.51 3.21
CA PRO A 140 -7.06 -20.92 4.61
C PRO A 140 -7.77 -20.01 5.61
N ALA A 141 -7.90 -18.71 5.35
CA ALA A 141 -8.64 -17.79 6.21
C ALA A 141 -10.09 -18.24 6.50
N PHE A 142 -10.73 -18.94 5.57
CA PHE A 142 -12.09 -19.49 5.74
C PHE A 142 -12.10 -20.97 6.13
N THR A 143 -11.16 -21.75 5.60
CA THR A 143 -11.21 -23.23 5.70
C THR A 143 -10.38 -23.81 6.84
N ASP A 144 -9.30 -23.13 7.21
CA ASP A 144 -8.38 -23.50 8.28
C ASP A 144 -7.80 -22.21 8.89
N PRO A 145 -8.64 -21.40 9.58
CA PRO A 145 -8.20 -20.14 10.14
C PRO A 145 -7.15 -20.43 11.20
N GLN A 146 -5.87 -20.29 10.83
CA GLN A 146 -4.78 -20.50 11.75
C GLN A 146 -4.85 -19.48 12.89
N ASP A 147 -4.52 -19.93 14.10
CA ASP A 147 -4.28 -19.05 15.25
C ASP A 147 -2.97 -18.29 15.03
N ILE A 148 -3.01 -17.26 14.18
CA ILE A 148 -1.87 -16.38 13.92
C ILE A 148 -1.70 -15.45 15.14
N PRO A 149 -0.58 -15.56 15.89
CA PRO A 149 -0.37 -14.74 17.07
C PRO A 149 -0.40 -13.25 16.72
N GLY A 150 -1.17 -12.47 17.47
CA GLY A 150 -1.25 -11.01 17.28
C GLY A 150 -2.24 -10.56 16.19
N LEU A 151 -2.90 -11.47 15.48
CA LEU A 151 -3.92 -11.12 14.49
C LEU A 151 -5.20 -10.57 15.16
N ASN A 152 -5.78 -9.53 14.57
CA ASN A 152 -7.06 -8.92 14.97
C ASN A 152 -7.11 -8.43 16.44
N GLN A 153 -5.98 -7.96 16.97
CA GLN A 153 -5.85 -7.54 18.37
C GLN A 153 -6.21 -6.07 18.62
N ASP A 154 -6.87 -5.39 17.68
CA ASP A 154 -7.08 -3.94 17.75
C ASP A 154 -8.49 -3.51 18.12
N LEU A 155 -9.51 -4.20 17.61
CA LEU A 155 -10.91 -3.97 18.02
C LEU A 155 -11.22 -4.65 19.35
N LYS A 156 -10.67 -5.87 19.56
CA LYS A 156 -10.86 -6.68 20.76
C LYS A 156 -9.50 -7.24 21.20
N ARG A 157 -8.73 -6.45 21.95
CA ARG A 157 -7.38 -6.85 22.36
C ARG A 157 -7.43 -7.95 23.44
N THR A 158 -6.65 -9.01 23.24
CA THR A 158 -6.32 -10.00 24.27
C THR A 158 -4.88 -9.84 24.77
N ILE A 159 -4.08 -9.02 24.08
CA ILE A 159 -2.72 -8.65 24.46
C ILE A 159 -2.53 -7.12 24.53
N PRO A 160 -1.59 -6.62 25.35
CA PRO A 160 -1.28 -5.19 25.43
C PRO A 160 -0.83 -4.60 24.09
N ALA A 161 -1.18 -3.33 23.85
CA ALA A 161 -0.75 -2.59 22.67
C ALA A 161 0.70 -2.11 22.82
N MET A 162 1.45 -2.14 21.71
CA MET A 162 2.77 -1.50 21.63
C MET A 162 2.69 -0.01 21.25
N TYR A 163 1.47 0.50 21.10
CA TYR A 163 1.18 1.86 20.68
C TYR A 163 -0.09 2.39 21.31
N ASP A 164 -0.17 3.71 21.35
CA ASP A 164 -1.37 4.46 21.71
C ASP A 164 -1.89 5.22 20.49
N LYS A 165 -3.21 5.39 20.42
CA LYS A 165 -3.85 6.27 19.43
C LYS A 165 -3.73 7.73 19.91
N LYS A 166 -3.25 8.62 19.04
CA LYS A 166 -3.02 10.03 19.39
C LYS A 166 -3.41 10.95 18.25
N GLU A 167 -3.95 12.12 18.57
CA GLU A 167 -4.16 13.17 17.58
C GLU A 167 -2.87 13.93 17.31
N PHE A 168 -2.54 14.09 16.02
CA PHE A 168 -1.39 14.81 15.52
C PHE A 168 -1.86 16.09 14.82
N PRO A 169 -1.41 17.28 15.25
CA PRO A 169 -1.80 18.54 14.62
C PRO A 169 -1.56 18.53 13.10
N GLY A 170 -2.63 18.80 12.34
CA GLY A 170 -2.59 18.83 10.87
C GLY A 170 -2.54 17.46 10.17
N LYS A 171 -2.44 16.35 10.90
CA LYS A 171 -2.49 14.98 10.35
C LYS A 171 -3.75 14.21 10.78
N GLY A 172 -4.41 14.64 11.86
CA GLY A 172 -5.52 13.92 12.46
C GLY A 172 -5.04 12.79 13.36
N TRP A 173 -5.83 11.72 13.48
CA TRP A 173 -5.48 10.58 14.34
C TRP A 173 -4.37 9.72 13.74
N GLY A 174 -3.34 9.44 14.55
CA GLY A 174 -2.25 8.54 14.24
C GLY A 174 -1.94 7.59 15.39
N LEU A 175 -0.84 6.85 15.27
CA LEU A 175 -0.35 5.91 16.28
C LEU A 175 1.04 6.36 16.78
N VAL A 176 1.28 6.19 18.08
CA VAL A 176 2.57 6.49 18.72
C VAL A 176 3.05 5.26 19.50
N ALA A 177 4.31 4.88 19.33
CA ALA A 177 4.89 3.77 20.09
C ALA A 177 4.87 4.10 21.59
N ASN A 178 4.38 3.19 22.43
CA ASN A 178 4.37 3.35 23.89
C ASN A 178 5.51 2.56 24.57
N GLN A 179 6.21 1.73 23.79
CA GLN A 179 7.39 0.97 24.21
C GLN A 179 8.40 0.88 23.05
N PHE A 180 9.57 0.31 23.32
CA PHE A 180 10.56 0.02 22.29
C PHE A 180 10.06 -1.12 21.39
N ILE A 181 10.21 -0.96 20.07
CA ILE A 181 9.87 -1.96 19.06
C ILE A 181 11.13 -2.20 18.24
N ALA A 182 11.61 -3.45 18.20
CA ALA A 182 12.81 -3.80 17.46
C ALA A 182 12.52 -3.92 15.95
N ARG A 183 13.53 -3.68 15.12
CA ARG A 183 13.43 -3.95 13.67
C ARG A 183 12.96 -5.41 13.44
N GLY A 184 11.92 -5.56 12.64
CA GLY A 184 11.33 -6.84 12.27
C GLY A 184 10.21 -7.31 13.21
N ASP A 185 9.98 -6.64 14.35
CA ASP A 185 8.85 -6.97 15.22
C ASP A 185 7.52 -6.70 14.52
N LEU A 186 6.54 -7.59 14.76
CA LEU A 186 5.16 -7.42 14.31
C LEU A 186 4.49 -6.34 15.15
N ILE A 187 4.11 -5.24 14.53
CA ILE A 187 3.41 -4.12 15.17
C ILE A 187 1.92 -4.38 15.22
N MET A 188 1.33 -4.77 14.07
CA MET A 188 -0.11 -4.88 13.88
C MET A 188 -0.40 -5.89 12.77
N ALA A 189 -1.44 -6.71 12.93
CA ALA A 189 -1.98 -7.54 11.85
C ALA A 189 -3.50 -7.57 11.94
N ASN A 190 -4.19 -7.31 10.83
CA ASN A 190 -5.65 -7.33 10.77
C ASN A 190 -6.16 -7.96 9.48
N THR A 191 -7.25 -8.71 9.58
CA THR A 191 -7.96 -9.23 8.41
C THR A 191 -8.63 -8.09 7.63
N ALA A 192 -8.86 -8.29 6.35
CA ALA A 192 -9.54 -7.30 5.51
C ALA A 192 -10.98 -7.04 5.99
N SER A 193 -11.37 -5.77 6.07
CA SER A 193 -12.73 -5.37 6.43
C SER A 193 -13.63 -5.34 5.21
N LEU A 194 -13.13 -4.74 4.14
CA LEU A 194 -13.81 -4.61 2.86
C LEU A 194 -12.79 -4.84 1.74
N MET A 195 -13.09 -5.75 0.81
CA MET A 195 -12.29 -5.96 -0.40
C MET A 195 -13.15 -5.79 -1.65
N ILE A 196 -12.80 -4.83 -2.51
CA ILE A 196 -13.50 -4.57 -3.78
C ILE A 196 -12.61 -5.05 -4.92
N ASP A 197 -13.14 -5.94 -5.76
CA ASP A 197 -12.47 -6.37 -6.98
C ASP A 197 -12.26 -5.18 -7.92
N TYR A 198 -11.04 -4.94 -8.40
CA TYR A 198 -10.75 -3.78 -9.25
C TYR A 198 -11.63 -3.68 -10.50
N ARG A 199 -12.10 -4.81 -11.05
CA ARG A 199 -13.00 -4.82 -12.21
C ARG A 199 -14.33 -4.13 -11.94
N VAL A 200 -14.76 -4.04 -10.68
CA VAL A 200 -15.98 -3.34 -10.29
C VAL A 200 -15.97 -1.89 -10.77
N PHE A 201 -14.81 -1.22 -10.73
CA PHE A 201 -14.68 0.18 -11.15
C PHE A 201 -14.74 0.37 -12.67
N ASP A 202 -14.42 -0.67 -13.44
CA ASP A 202 -14.50 -0.66 -14.91
C ASP A 202 -15.87 -1.14 -15.42
N GLU A 203 -16.51 -2.06 -14.68
CA GLU A 203 -17.73 -2.76 -15.10
C GLU A 203 -19.01 -2.06 -14.67
N LEU A 204 -18.99 -1.41 -13.51
CA LEU A 204 -20.14 -0.73 -12.93
C LEU A 204 -20.02 0.79 -13.05
N THR A 205 -21.17 1.46 -13.09
CA THR A 205 -21.20 2.92 -12.94
C THR A 205 -20.82 3.33 -11.51
N LYS A 206 -20.39 4.60 -11.34
CA LYS A 206 -20.06 5.16 -10.02
C LYS A 206 -21.18 4.98 -8.99
N ASP A 207 -22.40 5.31 -9.35
CA ASP A 207 -23.56 5.15 -8.46
C ASP A 207 -23.74 3.68 -8.01
N GLN A 208 -23.52 2.73 -8.92
CA GLN A 208 -23.68 1.30 -8.61
C GLN A 208 -22.58 0.79 -7.67
N TYR A 209 -21.30 1.04 -7.95
CA TYR A 209 -20.25 0.52 -7.07
C TYR A 209 -20.26 1.21 -5.70
N VAL A 210 -20.59 2.51 -5.63
CA VAL A 210 -20.71 3.21 -4.35
C VAL A 210 -21.84 2.60 -3.50
N LYS A 211 -22.95 2.22 -4.12
CA LYS A 211 -24.03 1.49 -3.43
C LYS A 211 -23.56 0.14 -2.90
N LEU A 212 -22.89 -0.68 -3.71
CA LEU A 212 -22.35 -1.97 -3.25
C LEU A 212 -21.35 -1.78 -2.11
N GLN A 213 -20.45 -0.79 -2.23
CA GLN A 213 -19.50 -0.44 -1.18
C GLN A 213 -20.20 -0.05 0.13
N THR A 214 -21.28 0.74 0.04
CA THR A 214 -22.08 1.16 1.21
C THR A 214 -22.73 -0.04 1.89
N PHE A 215 -23.41 -0.90 1.14
CA PHE A 215 -23.99 -2.14 1.68
C PHE A 215 -22.93 -3.04 2.31
N ALA A 216 -21.77 -3.18 1.67
CA ALA A 216 -20.67 -4.00 2.19
C ALA A 216 -20.14 -3.47 3.54
N VAL A 217 -20.09 -2.16 3.75
CA VAL A 217 -19.77 -1.57 5.06
C VAL A 217 -20.91 -1.75 6.05
N ASP A 218 -22.16 -1.55 5.63
CA ASP A 218 -23.33 -1.62 6.50
C ASP A 218 -23.57 -3.03 7.06
N TYR A 219 -23.25 -4.08 6.29
CA TYR A 219 -23.36 -5.47 6.74
C TYR A 219 -22.25 -5.92 7.69
N LEU A 220 -21.20 -5.12 7.91
CA LEU A 220 -20.20 -5.45 8.92
C LEU A 220 -20.80 -5.43 10.33
N PRO A 221 -20.30 -6.28 11.24
CA PRO A 221 -20.67 -6.22 12.66
C PRO A 221 -20.47 -4.81 13.24
N GLU A 222 -21.37 -4.39 14.14
CA GLU A 222 -21.49 -3.00 14.63
C GLU A 222 -20.16 -2.36 15.02
N GLN A 223 -19.39 -3.00 15.92
CA GLN A 223 -18.09 -2.48 16.37
C GLN A 223 -17.10 -2.28 15.21
N HIS A 224 -17.12 -3.18 14.23
CA HIS A 224 -16.22 -3.12 13.09
C HIS A 224 -16.66 -2.07 12.07
N ARG A 225 -17.98 -1.97 11.81
CA ARG A 225 -18.58 -0.92 11.00
C ARG A 225 -18.26 0.47 11.56
N GLU A 226 -18.41 0.66 12.87
CA GLU A 226 -18.04 1.92 13.54
C GLU A 226 -16.56 2.26 13.35
N ALA A 227 -15.67 1.27 13.41
CA ALA A 227 -14.23 1.49 13.20
C ALA A 227 -13.92 1.98 11.77
N VAL A 228 -14.61 1.43 10.76
CA VAL A 228 -14.52 1.89 9.36
C VAL A 228 -15.08 3.31 9.22
N LEU A 229 -16.28 3.57 9.75
CA LEU A 229 -16.94 4.89 9.66
C LEU A 229 -16.19 6.00 10.42
N ALA A 230 -15.35 5.64 11.39
CA ALA A 230 -14.50 6.58 12.12
C ALA A 230 -13.20 6.97 11.39
N LEU A 231 -12.95 6.45 10.18
CA LEU A 231 -11.76 6.78 9.40
C LEU A 231 -11.74 8.23 8.94
N SER A 232 -10.55 8.75 8.70
CA SER A 232 -10.38 10.14 8.29
C SER A 232 -10.87 10.32 6.86
N THR A 233 -11.58 11.42 6.62
CA THR A 233 -11.96 11.91 5.29
C THR A 233 -11.25 13.22 4.94
N HIS A 234 -10.20 13.57 5.70
CA HIS A 234 -9.46 14.82 5.59
C HIS A 234 -10.32 16.09 5.76
N GLY A 235 -11.30 16.04 6.69
CA GLY A 235 -12.06 17.21 7.12
C GLY A 235 -13.20 17.62 6.19
N GLN A 236 -13.61 16.74 5.28
CA GLN A 236 -14.78 16.95 4.42
C GLN A 236 -16.08 16.61 5.16
N THR A 237 -17.12 17.42 4.91
CA THR A 237 -18.51 17.13 5.31
C THR A 237 -19.25 16.50 4.14
N PHE A 238 -20.18 15.58 4.42
CA PHE A 238 -20.92 14.85 3.39
C PHE A 238 -22.41 15.00 3.57
N ASP A 239 -23.11 15.10 2.46
CA ASP A 239 -24.57 15.25 2.41
C ASP A 239 -25.30 13.89 2.41
N SER A 240 -24.58 12.77 2.29
CA SER A 240 -25.14 11.42 2.32
C SER A 240 -24.17 10.39 2.89
N HIS A 241 -24.71 9.26 3.36
CA HIS A 241 -23.95 8.12 3.88
C HIS A 241 -23.08 7.49 2.80
N GLU A 242 -23.61 7.36 1.58
CA GLU A 242 -22.88 6.84 0.43
C GLU A 242 -21.65 7.69 0.09
N ALA A 243 -21.78 9.02 0.11
CA ALA A 243 -20.67 9.94 -0.15
C ALA A 243 -19.58 9.85 0.93
N LEU A 244 -19.98 9.66 2.19
CA LEU A 244 -19.05 9.40 3.29
C LEU A 244 -18.28 8.08 3.09
N VAL A 245 -18.99 6.99 2.82
CA VAL A 245 -18.39 5.67 2.64
C VAL A 245 -17.47 5.61 1.42
N GLU A 246 -17.87 6.21 0.30
CA GLU A 246 -17.01 6.37 -0.87
C GLU A 246 -15.70 7.06 -0.48
N LYS A 247 -15.80 8.20 0.22
CA LYS A 247 -14.62 8.98 0.57
C LYS A 247 -13.69 8.27 1.55
N ILE A 248 -14.25 7.52 2.49
CA ILE A 248 -13.47 6.65 3.39
C ILE A 248 -12.65 5.67 2.55
N GLY A 249 -13.27 5.00 1.58
CA GLY A 249 -12.57 4.11 0.66
C GLY A 249 -11.41 4.83 -0.04
N GLU A 250 -11.70 5.93 -0.74
CA GLU A 250 -10.70 6.68 -1.53
C GLU A 250 -9.45 7.09 -0.75
N THR A 251 -9.59 7.36 0.55
CA THR A 251 -8.53 7.94 1.37
C THR A 251 -7.81 6.94 2.27
N ASN A 252 -8.39 5.76 2.49
CA ASN A 252 -7.90 4.78 3.49
C ASN A 252 -7.67 3.38 2.93
N ALA A 253 -8.00 3.12 1.66
CA ALA A 253 -7.80 1.81 1.07
C ALA A 253 -6.37 1.56 0.60
N PHE A 254 -6.04 0.27 0.49
CA PHE A 254 -4.77 -0.28 0.04
C PHE A 254 -4.99 -1.04 -1.27
N ASP A 255 -4.02 -0.88 -2.17
CA ASP A 255 -3.88 -1.70 -3.37
C ASP A 255 -3.29 -3.05 -2.99
N ILE A 256 -4.05 -4.13 -3.23
CA ILE A 256 -3.56 -5.50 -3.05
C ILE A 256 -3.44 -6.15 -4.42
N ASP A 257 -2.24 -6.62 -4.75
CA ASP A 257 -1.97 -7.32 -6.01
C ASP A 257 -2.77 -8.64 -6.11
N PRO A 258 -2.98 -9.20 -7.31
CA PRO A 258 -3.64 -10.49 -7.48
C PRO A 258 -2.90 -11.61 -6.74
N ASP A 259 -3.65 -12.64 -6.31
CA ASP A 259 -3.07 -13.87 -5.79
C ASP A 259 -2.60 -14.75 -6.95
N ASP A 260 -1.32 -15.13 -6.98
CA ASP A 260 -0.79 -16.07 -7.98
C ASP A 260 -1.53 -17.43 -7.97
N GLY A 261 -2.20 -17.77 -6.85
CA GLY A 261 -3.07 -18.96 -6.73
C GLY A 261 -4.45 -18.83 -7.40
N ASP A 262 -4.92 -17.61 -7.70
CA ASP A 262 -6.17 -17.37 -8.41
C ASP A 262 -5.89 -17.35 -9.92
N GLU A 263 -5.59 -18.52 -10.49
CA GLU A 263 -5.15 -18.71 -11.89
C GLU A 263 -6.10 -18.11 -12.96
N ILE A 264 -7.31 -17.72 -12.56
CA ILE A 264 -8.36 -17.22 -13.45
C ILE A 264 -8.55 -15.71 -13.34
N GLN A 265 -8.19 -15.09 -12.21
CA GLN A 265 -8.44 -13.68 -11.91
C GLN A 265 -7.12 -12.93 -11.71
N ASP A 266 -6.72 -12.17 -12.72
CA ASP A 266 -5.49 -11.39 -12.75
C ASP A 266 -5.65 -9.95 -12.20
N HIS A 267 -6.78 -9.64 -11.56
CA HIS A 267 -7.06 -8.32 -11.02
C HIS A 267 -6.85 -8.25 -9.52
N GLY A 268 -6.25 -7.16 -9.04
CA GLY A 268 -6.06 -6.93 -7.61
C GLY A 268 -7.36 -6.58 -6.87
N PHE A 269 -7.21 -6.20 -5.62
CA PHE A 269 -8.28 -5.66 -4.78
C PHE A 269 -7.96 -4.25 -4.27
N PHE A 270 -9.02 -3.47 -4.11
CA PHE A 270 -9.05 -2.25 -3.32
C PHE A 270 -9.57 -2.59 -1.92
N VAL A 271 -8.73 -2.45 -0.89
CA VAL A 271 -8.99 -3.05 0.43
C VAL A 271 -8.92 -2.05 1.57
N VAL A 272 -9.91 -2.08 2.47
CA VAL A 272 -9.92 -1.23 3.68
C VAL A 272 -9.56 -2.05 4.93
N PHE A 273 -8.63 -1.51 5.71
CA PHE A 273 -8.24 -1.99 7.04
C PHE A 273 -8.28 -0.80 8.03
N PRO A 274 -9.33 -0.63 8.85
CA PRO A 274 -9.54 0.60 9.60
C PRO A 274 -8.49 0.87 10.68
N GLU A 275 -7.84 -0.16 11.19
CA GLU A 275 -6.80 -0.05 12.20
C GLU A 275 -5.46 0.33 11.57
N ILE A 276 -5.13 -0.28 10.44
CA ILE A 276 -3.90 -0.02 9.68
C ILE A 276 -3.96 1.34 8.98
N ALA A 277 -5.14 1.78 8.54
CA ALA A 277 -5.33 3.11 7.95
C ALA A 277 -5.07 4.27 8.94
N ARG A 278 -4.81 3.99 10.22
CA ARG A 278 -4.36 5.00 11.21
C ARG A 278 -2.88 5.32 11.14
N PHE A 279 -2.07 4.55 10.42
CA PHE A 279 -0.67 4.90 10.24
C PHE A 279 -0.55 6.11 9.31
N ASN A 280 -0.03 7.22 9.82
CA ASN A 280 0.21 8.40 9.01
C ASN A 280 1.36 8.20 8.02
N HIS A 281 1.41 9.06 7.00
CA HIS A 281 2.48 9.05 6.03
C HIS A 281 3.81 9.61 6.57
N ASP A 282 4.89 8.88 6.30
CA ASP A 282 6.26 9.43 6.19
C ASP A 282 6.90 8.97 4.87
N CYS A 283 7.73 9.83 4.27
CA CYS A 283 8.47 9.47 3.04
C CYS A 283 9.56 8.42 3.31
N ARG A 284 10.04 8.30 4.56
CA ARG A 284 10.97 7.28 5.06
C ARG A 284 10.40 6.68 6.35
N PRO A 285 9.38 5.82 6.20
CA PRO A 285 8.62 5.31 7.34
C PRO A 285 9.47 4.39 8.21
N ASN A 286 9.00 4.20 9.45
CA ASN A 286 9.56 3.26 10.41
C ASN A 286 8.83 1.92 10.46
N ALA A 287 7.76 1.76 9.68
CA ALA A 287 7.07 0.50 9.46
C ALA A 287 6.79 0.29 7.96
N ASP A 288 6.59 -0.95 7.56
CA ASP A 288 6.12 -1.33 6.23
C ASP A 288 5.16 -2.52 6.35
N TYR A 289 4.54 -2.88 5.23
CA TYR A 289 3.49 -3.89 5.22
C TYR A 289 3.56 -4.86 4.05
N TYR A 290 3.00 -6.04 4.27
CA TYR A 290 2.64 -6.97 3.21
C TYR A 290 1.27 -7.60 3.49
N PHE A 291 0.63 -8.09 2.44
CA PHE A 291 -0.63 -8.81 2.52
C PHE A 291 -0.39 -10.31 2.32
N ASP A 292 -0.95 -11.13 3.20
CA ASP A 292 -0.98 -12.59 3.04
C ASP A 292 -2.36 -12.99 2.51
N HIS A 293 -2.40 -13.45 1.25
CA HIS A 293 -3.62 -13.93 0.59
C HIS A 293 -4.25 -15.14 1.28
N ALA A 294 -3.45 -16.01 1.89
CA ALA A 294 -3.97 -17.18 2.58
C ALA A 294 -4.69 -16.79 3.88
N ALA A 295 -4.18 -15.78 4.58
CA ALA A 295 -4.77 -15.28 5.82
C ALA A 295 -5.78 -14.12 5.59
N LEU A 296 -5.91 -13.63 4.35
CA LEU A 296 -6.65 -12.41 4.00
C LEU A 296 -6.35 -11.24 4.95
N SER A 297 -5.08 -11.09 5.28
CA SER A 297 -4.61 -10.22 6.36
C SER A 297 -3.41 -9.40 5.96
N GLN A 298 -3.36 -8.15 6.40
CA GLN A 298 -2.21 -7.29 6.22
C GLN A 298 -1.39 -7.23 7.50
N PHE A 299 -0.07 -7.42 7.37
CA PHE A 299 0.89 -7.46 8.47
C PHE A 299 1.79 -6.24 8.42
N ILE A 300 1.96 -5.57 9.55
CA ILE A 300 2.77 -4.36 9.69
C ILE A 300 3.97 -4.67 10.58
N HIS A 301 5.18 -4.51 10.06
CA HIS A 301 6.41 -4.77 10.81
C HIS A 301 7.30 -3.54 10.84
N ALA A 302 8.11 -3.42 11.90
CA ALA A 302 9.07 -2.34 12.04
C ALA A 302 10.22 -2.47 11.03
N THR A 303 10.53 -1.41 10.29
CA THR A 303 11.64 -1.37 9.30
C THR A 303 12.98 -0.99 9.92
N ARG A 304 12.94 -0.48 11.14
CA ARG A 304 14.06 -0.07 11.99
C ARG A 304 13.61 -0.13 13.44
N ASP A 305 14.55 -0.02 14.37
CA ASP A 305 14.21 0.16 15.78
C ASP A 305 13.40 1.45 15.98
N ILE A 306 12.37 1.39 16.82
CA ILE A 306 11.43 2.47 17.13
C ILE A 306 11.45 2.74 18.63
N GLN A 307 11.71 3.99 19.01
CA GLN A 307 11.74 4.39 20.41
C GLN A 307 10.33 4.73 20.94
N PRO A 308 10.07 4.57 22.25
CA PRO A 308 8.86 5.07 22.87
C PRO A 308 8.67 6.57 22.57
N GLY A 309 7.45 6.96 22.20
CA GLY A 309 7.09 8.32 21.82
C GLY A 309 7.27 8.64 20.33
N GLU A 310 7.87 7.77 19.53
CA GLU A 310 7.91 7.94 18.07
C GLU A 310 6.55 7.66 17.43
N GLU A 311 6.16 8.50 16.46
CA GLU A 311 4.99 8.24 15.61
C GLU A 311 5.25 7.01 14.74
N LEU A 312 4.28 6.10 14.67
CA LEU A 312 4.31 4.95 13.76
C LEU A 312 3.76 5.39 12.40
N THR A 313 4.53 5.13 11.34
CA THR A 313 4.26 5.67 10.01
C THR A 313 4.46 4.63 8.92
N LEU A 314 3.69 4.77 7.85
CA LEU A 314 3.82 4.02 6.59
C LEU A 314 4.12 4.97 5.43
N SER A 315 4.49 4.44 4.27
CA SER A 315 4.54 5.25 3.04
C SER A 315 3.34 4.98 2.15
N TYR A 316 2.51 6.00 1.91
CA TYR A 316 1.37 5.94 0.99
C TYR A 316 1.79 5.93 -0.48
N ILE A 317 3.08 6.10 -0.75
CA ILE A 317 3.65 6.21 -2.08
C ILE A 317 4.95 5.41 -2.13
N ASN A 318 5.42 5.12 -3.34
CA ASN A 318 6.73 4.52 -3.52
C ASN A 318 7.82 5.44 -2.91
N PRO A 319 8.63 4.97 -1.94
CA PRO A 319 9.63 5.80 -1.28
C PRO A 319 10.79 6.16 -2.24
N VAL A 320 10.99 5.42 -3.34
CA VAL A 320 11.99 5.67 -4.38
C VAL A 320 11.48 6.69 -5.41
N MET A 321 11.05 7.84 -4.91
CA MET A 321 10.55 8.98 -5.69
C MET A 321 11.29 10.25 -5.29
N GLN A 322 11.53 11.15 -6.25
CA GLN A 322 12.13 12.46 -6.00
C GLN A 322 11.16 13.38 -5.25
N ARG A 323 11.70 14.35 -4.51
CA ARG A 323 10.92 15.21 -3.60
C ARG A 323 9.72 15.87 -4.27
N VAL A 324 9.92 16.51 -5.43
CA VAL A 324 8.83 17.20 -6.16
C VAL A 324 7.70 16.23 -6.53
N ALA A 325 8.06 15.04 -7.02
CA ALA A 325 7.09 14.01 -7.38
C ALA A 325 6.34 13.47 -6.15
N ARG A 326 7.01 13.30 -5.00
CA ARG A 326 6.36 12.90 -3.75
C ARG A 326 5.34 13.94 -3.30
N MET A 327 5.74 15.21 -3.24
CA MET A 327 4.86 16.31 -2.82
C MET A 327 3.63 16.44 -3.73
N ALA A 328 3.83 16.41 -5.05
CA ALA A 328 2.74 16.51 -6.01
C ALA A 328 1.76 15.33 -5.90
N LYS A 329 2.27 14.10 -5.75
CA LYS A 329 1.42 12.90 -5.60
C LYS A 329 0.62 12.93 -4.31
N LEU A 330 1.23 13.30 -3.18
CA LEU A 330 0.55 13.38 -1.88
C LEU A 330 -0.52 14.47 -1.85
N ALA A 331 -0.21 15.65 -2.40
CA ALA A 331 -1.17 16.74 -2.49
C ALA A 331 -2.36 16.38 -3.38
N ARG A 332 -2.12 15.72 -4.52
CA ARG A 332 -3.18 15.32 -5.45
C ARG A 332 -4.09 14.23 -4.87
N ASN A 333 -3.50 13.21 -4.25
CA ASN A 333 -4.24 12.01 -3.85
C ASN A 333 -4.85 12.14 -2.44
N TRP A 334 -4.18 12.84 -1.50
CA TRP A 334 -4.64 12.96 -0.10
C TRP A 334 -4.81 14.41 0.38
N GLY A 335 -4.54 15.42 -0.47
CA GLY A 335 -4.82 16.81 -0.13
C GLY A 335 -3.87 17.46 0.89
N PHE A 336 -2.72 16.85 1.20
CA PHE A 336 -1.76 17.41 2.17
C PHE A 336 -0.34 17.57 1.62
N GLN A 337 0.42 18.47 2.25
CA GLN A 337 1.86 18.62 2.02
C GLN A 337 2.63 17.89 3.13
N CYS A 338 3.45 16.90 2.76
CA CYS A 338 4.18 16.13 3.76
C CYS A 338 5.29 16.95 4.43
N ALA A 339 5.25 16.98 5.76
CA ALA A 339 6.18 17.71 6.62
C ALA A 339 7.25 16.82 7.27
N CYS A 340 7.47 15.59 6.78
CA CYS A 340 8.52 14.71 7.28
C CYS A 340 9.91 15.33 7.14
N SER A 341 10.89 14.82 7.89
CA SER A 341 12.28 15.33 7.88
C SER A 341 12.93 15.28 6.49
N HIS A 342 12.48 14.39 5.60
CA HIS A 342 12.98 14.29 4.23
C HIS A 342 12.38 15.32 3.27
N CYS A 343 11.22 15.89 3.60
CA CYS A 343 10.55 16.89 2.77
C CYS A 343 10.81 18.31 3.25
N THR A 344 11.11 18.48 4.54
CA THR A 344 11.45 19.76 5.18
C THR A 344 12.95 20.05 5.22
N GLN A 345 13.79 19.13 4.72
CA GLN A 345 15.24 19.35 4.62
C GLN A 345 15.60 20.55 3.71
N GLU A 346 16.75 21.16 3.98
CA GLU A 346 17.31 22.23 3.17
C GLU A 346 17.58 21.80 1.73
N ARG A 347 17.50 22.74 0.77
CA ARG A 347 17.63 22.46 -0.68
C ARG A 347 18.88 21.64 -1.03
N PRO A 348 20.10 21.93 -0.54
CA PRO A 348 21.28 21.13 -0.88
C PRO A 348 21.16 19.66 -0.47
N ARG A 349 20.53 19.37 0.69
CA ARG A 349 20.30 17.99 1.15
C ARG A 349 19.19 17.32 0.34
N ALA A 350 18.14 18.06 -0.02
CA ALA A 350 17.10 17.58 -0.92
C ALA A 350 17.65 17.20 -2.30
N ASP A 351 18.49 18.05 -2.90
CA ASP A 351 19.07 17.82 -4.21
C ASP A 351 20.01 16.60 -4.20
N ALA A 352 20.80 16.45 -3.12
CA ALA A 352 21.64 15.27 -2.91
C ALA A 352 20.80 13.98 -2.77
N SER A 353 19.68 14.03 -2.05
CA SER A 353 18.74 12.90 -1.94
C SER A 353 18.13 12.55 -3.30
N ASP A 354 17.66 13.54 -4.06
CA ASP A 354 17.10 13.31 -5.39
C ASP A 354 18.15 12.74 -6.38
N ALA A 355 19.42 13.11 -6.23
CA ALA A 355 20.53 12.49 -6.98
C ALA A 355 20.72 11.01 -6.61
N ARG A 356 20.72 10.66 -5.32
CA ARG A 356 20.78 9.26 -4.87
C ARG A 356 19.60 8.44 -5.39
N ILE A 357 18.38 9.02 -5.39
CA ILE A 357 17.19 8.34 -5.95
C ILE A 357 17.33 8.08 -7.45
N ARG A 358 17.92 9.00 -8.24
CA ARG A 358 18.22 8.74 -9.67
C ARG A 358 19.22 7.60 -9.82
N GLN A 359 20.31 7.64 -9.06
CA GLN A 359 21.35 6.63 -9.10
C GLN A 359 20.81 5.23 -8.72
N ILE A 360 19.95 5.13 -7.70
CA ILE A 360 19.27 3.87 -7.35
C ILE A 360 18.48 3.32 -8.55
N LYS A 361 17.74 4.17 -9.28
CA LYS A 361 16.95 3.74 -10.44
C LYS A 361 17.84 3.24 -11.58
N GLU A 362 18.93 3.93 -11.87
CA GLU A 362 19.91 3.54 -12.88
C GLU A 362 20.60 2.21 -12.53
N LEU A 363 21.08 2.07 -11.29
CA LEU A 363 21.71 0.85 -10.79
C LEU A 363 20.76 -0.35 -10.91
N LYS A 364 19.49 -0.20 -10.51
CA LYS A 364 18.47 -1.25 -10.67
C LYS A 364 18.27 -1.68 -12.12
N GLN A 365 18.29 -0.75 -13.07
CA GLN A 365 18.13 -1.08 -14.50
C GLN A 365 19.31 -1.93 -15.00
N HIS A 366 20.53 -1.59 -14.60
CA HIS A 366 21.72 -2.37 -14.95
C HIS A 366 21.66 -3.79 -14.36
N MET A 367 21.37 -3.92 -13.06
CA MET A 367 21.34 -5.24 -12.41
C MET A 367 20.18 -6.14 -12.86
N ARG A 368 19.04 -5.56 -13.28
CA ARG A 368 17.96 -6.32 -13.92
C ARG A 368 18.31 -6.78 -15.34
N ASN A 369 19.33 -6.19 -15.97
CA ASN A 369 19.81 -6.64 -17.27
C ASN A 369 20.81 -7.80 -17.12
N TRP A 370 20.35 -9.01 -17.43
CA TRP A 370 21.15 -10.24 -17.41
C TRP A 370 21.82 -10.58 -18.74
N LYS A 371 21.80 -9.66 -19.71
CA LYS A 371 22.58 -9.80 -20.95
C LYS A 371 24.07 -9.68 -20.66
N ALA A 372 24.87 -10.30 -21.53
CA ALA A 372 26.33 -10.36 -21.42
C ALA A 372 27.02 -8.98 -21.48
N ASP A 373 26.37 -7.97 -22.04
CA ASP A 373 26.85 -6.60 -22.18
C ASP A 373 26.45 -5.68 -21.01
N SER A 374 25.71 -6.19 -20.02
CA SER A 374 25.31 -5.38 -18.87
C SER A 374 26.53 -4.96 -18.04
N PRO A 375 26.62 -3.68 -17.62
CA PRO A 375 27.71 -3.21 -16.78
C PRO A 375 27.57 -3.62 -15.31
N ALA A 376 26.50 -4.32 -14.94
CA ALA A 376 26.23 -4.73 -13.58
C ALA A 376 27.41 -5.47 -12.95
N SER A 377 27.70 -5.13 -11.69
CA SER A 377 28.83 -5.64 -10.93
C SER A 377 28.51 -5.66 -9.44
N PRO A 378 29.25 -6.45 -8.64
CA PRO A 378 29.11 -6.43 -7.19
C PRO A 378 29.32 -5.04 -6.58
N GLN A 379 30.25 -4.23 -7.11
CA GLN A 379 30.51 -2.88 -6.62
C GLN A 379 29.32 -1.94 -6.84
N MET A 380 28.60 -2.11 -7.96
CA MET A 380 27.35 -1.38 -8.22
C MET A 380 26.24 -1.81 -7.25
N ALA A 381 26.20 -3.09 -6.89
CA ALA A 381 25.25 -3.60 -5.90
C ALA A 381 25.57 -3.12 -4.48
N GLU A 382 26.84 -3.11 -4.07
CA GLU A 382 27.28 -2.55 -2.78
C GLU A 382 27.00 -1.04 -2.69
N LEU A 383 27.21 -0.31 -3.79
CA LEU A 383 26.81 1.09 -3.86
C LEU A 383 25.30 1.24 -3.66
N MET A 384 24.48 0.38 -4.27
CA MET A 384 23.04 0.42 -4.07
C MET A 384 22.65 0.15 -2.60
N VAL A 385 23.29 -0.82 -1.94
CA VAL A 385 23.10 -1.07 -0.49
C VAL A 385 23.38 0.21 0.31
N SER A 386 24.52 0.87 0.08
CA SER A 386 24.86 2.12 0.76
C SER A 386 23.86 3.26 0.48
N LEU A 387 23.37 3.37 -0.76
CA LEU A 387 22.39 4.39 -1.13
C LEU A 387 21.04 4.15 -0.43
N TYR A 388 20.64 2.90 -0.25
CA TYR A 388 19.44 2.54 0.49
C TYR A 388 19.54 2.91 1.97
N GLU A 389 20.68 2.67 2.61
CA GLU A 389 20.94 3.07 4.00
C GLU A 389 20.89 4.58 4.17
N GLN A 390 21.60 5.33 3.30
CA GLN A 390 21.61 6.78 3.31
C GLN A 390 20.22 7.39 3.09
N GLU A 391 19.42 6.75 2.23
CA GLU A 391 18.05 7.14 1.98
C GLU A 391 17.08 6.60 3.02
N ARG A 392 17.48 5.76 3.99
CA ARG A 392 16.59 5.14 5.00
C ARG A 392 15.45 4.34 4.37
N LEU A 393 15.76 3.55 3.33
CA LEU A 393 14.79 2.71 2.61
C LEU A 393 14.62 1.33 3.27
N GLY A 394 14.45 1.31 4.60
CA GLY A 394 14.45 0.07 5.40
C GLY A 394 13.44 -0.98 4.93
N GLY A 395 12.23 -0.55 4.54
CA GLY A 395 11.16 -1.43 4.05
C GLY A 395 11.47 -2.19 2.77
N SER A 396 12.46 -1.71 1.98
CA SER A 396 12.88 -2.37 0.73
C SER A 396 14.35 -2.79 0.73
N MET A 397 15.00 -2.79 1.91
CA MET A 397 16.42 -3.10 2.03
C MET A 397 16.76 -4.53 1.57
N TYR A 398 15.82 -5.48 1.76
CA TYR A 398 15.96 -6.85 1.27
C TYR A 398 16.26 -6.90 -0.23
N SER A 399 15.60 -6.04 -1.02
CA SER A 399 15.81 -5.97 -2.47
C SER A 399 17.25 -5.56 -2.81
N ALA A 400 17.83 -4.62 -2.07
CA ALA A 400 19.23 -4.21 -2.26
C ALA A 400 20.20 -5.36 -1.98
N TYR A 401 19.94 -6.12 -0.92
CA TYR A 401 20.71 -7.31 -0.60
C TYR A 401 20.53 -8.45 -1.62
N SER A 402 19.32 -8.65 -2.16
CA SER A 402 19.09 -9.64 -3.22
C SER A 402 19.94 -9.35 -4.45
N PHE A 403 20.00 -8.09 -4.89
CA PHE A 403 20.85 -7.70 -6.00
C PHE A 403 22.34 -7.95 -5.69
N ALA A 404 22.82 -7.62 -4.49
CA ALA A 404 24.19 -7.93 -4.10
C ALA A 404 24.46 -9.43 -4.13
N ALA A 405 23.56 -10.26 -3.58
CA ALA A 405 23.66 -11.71 -3.59
C ALA A 405 23.79 -12.27 -5.02
N LEU A 406 22.91 -11.83 -5.91
CA LEU A 406 22.89 -12.26 -7.30
C LEU A 406 24.16 -11.85 -8.06
N GLU A 407 24.65 -10.62 -7.87
CA GLU A 407 25.84 -10.12 -8.56
C GLU A 407 27.13 -10.80 -8.07
N TYR A 408 27.28 -11.08 -6.78
CA TYR A 408 28.40 -11.88 -6.26
C TYR A 408 28.36 -13.32 -6.77
N ASN A 409 27.17 -13.93 -6.81
CA ASN A 409 27.03 -15.28 -7.34
C ASN A 409 27.37 -15.35 -8.83
N ALA A 410 27.01 -14.30 -9.58
CA ALA A 410 27.25 -14.18 -11.00
C ALA A 410 28.72 -14.10 -11.40
N ILE A 411 29.60 -13.69 -10.48
CA ILE A 411 31.06 -13.68 -10.71
C ILE A 411 31.78 -14.89 -10.07
N GLY A 412 31.04 -15.78 -9.41
CA GLY A 412 31.60 -16.98 -8.80
C GLY A 412 32.14 -16.78 -7.37
N ASP A 413 31.63 -15.79 -6.63
CA ASP A 413 31.92 -15.63 -5.20
C ASP A 413 30.72 -16.12 -4.36
N PRO A 414 30.65 -17.44 -4.06
CA PRO A 414 29.48 -18.02 -3.41
C PRO A 414 29.34 -17.57 -1.95
N TRP A 415 30.43 -17.30 -1.25
CA TRP A 415 30.36 -16.98 0.18
C TRP A 415 29.83 -15.57 0.43
N THR A 416 30.27 -14.60 -0.37
CA THR A 416 29.72 -13.25 -0.31
C THR A 416 28.28 -13.23 -0.81
N ALA A 417 27.96 -14.03 -1.84
CA ALA A 417 26.60 -14.22 -2.31
C ALA A 417 25.67 -14.75 -1.20
N THR A 418 26.06 -15.82 -0.51
CA THR A 418 25.30 -16.40 0.61
C THR A 418 25.13 -15.41 1.76
N LYS A 419 26.16 -14.61 2.09
CA LYS A 419 26.06 -13.54 3.11
C LYS A 419 24.91 -12.58 2.76
N TYR A 420 24.90 -12.05 1.54
CA TYR A 420 23.88 -11.11 1.11
C TYR A 420 22.50 -11.77 0.93
N ALA A 421 22.44 -13.02 0.49
CA ALA A 421 21.19 -13.76 0.41
C ALA A 421 20.56 -13.91 1.80
N ARG A 422 21.34 -14.25 2.83
CA ARG A 422 20.87 -14.31 4.22
C ARG A 422 20.39 -12.96 4.76
N LEU A 423 21.11 -11.87 4.46
CA LEU A 423 20.66 -10.51 4.80
C LEU A 423 19.35 -10.14 4.09
N SER A 424 19.20 -10.55 2.83
CA SER A 424 17.95 -10.36 2.10
C SER A 424 16.80 -11.13 2.73
N ILE A 425 16.99 -12.40 3.10
CA ILE A 425 15.97 -13.22 3.77
C ILE A 425 15.55 -12.58 5.09
N ASP A 426 16.51 -12.19 5.94
CA ASP A 426 16.25 -11.59 7.25
C ASP A 426 15.46 -10.27 7.15
N HIS A 427 15.78 -9.42 6.19
CA HIS A 427 15.01 -8.20 5.92
C HIS A 427 13.71 -8.46 5.15
N GLY A 428 13.64 -9.53 4.37
CA GLY A 428 12.54 -9.80 3.44
C GLY A 428 11.34 -10.43 4.13
N ILE A 429 11.56 -11.40 5.01
CA ILE A 429 10.46 -12.10 5.73
C ILE A 429 9.46 -11.13 6.37
N PRO A 430 9.86 -10.13 7.19
CA PRO A 430 8.90 -9.21 7.78
C PRO A 430 8.29 -8.21 6.78
N MET A 431 8.94 -7.93 5.65
CA MET A 431 8.56 -6.87 4.72
C MET A 431 7.69 -7.35 3.56
N VAL A 432 7.88 -8.61 3.12
CA VAL A 432 7.14 -9.20 1.99
C VAL A 432 6.55 -10.58 2.31
N GLY A 433 6.82 -11.12 3.49
CA GLY A 433 6.35 -12.44 3.90
C GLY A 433 7.31 -13.56 3.50
N GLU A 434 7.25 -14.67 4.24
CA GLU A 434 8.16 -15.80 4.08
C GLU A 434 8.04 -16.50 2.71
N ARG A 435 6.84 -16.50 2.14
CA ARG A 435 6.50 -17.18 0.88
C ARG A 435 6.73 -16.31 -0.37
N HIS A 436 7.15 -15.06 -0.20
CA HIS A 436 7.41 -14.17 -1.32
C HIS A 436 8.49 -14.73 -2.26
N ALA A 437 8.37 -14.49 -3.56
CA ALA A 437 9.28 -15.01 -4.58
C ALA A 437 10.74 -14.62 -4.30
N ASP A 438 11.01 -13.34 -4.01
CA ASP A 438 12.36 -12.86 -3.68
C ASP A 438 12.96 -13.58 -2.45
N VAL A 439 12.17 -13.85 -1.42
CA VAL A 439 12.64 -14.55 -0.21
C VAL A 439 12.95 -16.01 -0.54
N THR A 440 12.08 -16.65 -1.32
CA THR A 440 12.25 -18.04 -1.77
C THR A 440 13.47 -18.19 -2.68
N GLU A 441 13.69 -17.25 -3.59
CA GLU A 441 14.86 -17.22 -4.46
C GLU A 441 16.16 -17.08 -3.65
N MET A 442 16.17 -16.17 -2.67
CA MET A 442 17.36 -15.98 -1.82
C MET A 442 17.60 -17.16 -0.88
N LYS A 443 16.55 -17.87 -0.42
CA LYS A 443 16.69 -19.15 0.30
C LYS A 443 17.40 -20.19 -0.58
N SER A 444 16.94 -20.37 -1.82
CA SER A 444 17.56 -21.26 -2.80
C SER A 444 19.05 -20.94 -3.06
N LEU A 445 19.37 -19.65 -3.25
CA LEU A 445 20.76 -19.19 -3.42
C LEU A 445 21.61 -19.43 -2.16
N ALA A 446 21.04 -19.19 -0.97
CA ALA A 446 21.76 -19.38 0.29
C ALA A 446 22.02 -20.87 0.61
N ASP A 447 21.13 -21.76 0.17
CA ASP A 447 21.21 -23.20 0.38
C ASP A 447 22.23 -23.86 -0.57
N ASP A 448 22.18 -23.54 -1.87
CA ASP A 448 23.13 -24.04 -2.88
C ASP A 448 23.47 -22.97 -3.92
N PRO A 449 24.48 -22.11 -3.66
CA PRO A 449 24.85 -21.03 -4.58
C PRO A 449 25.39 -21.54 -5.92
N TRP A 450 25.92 -22.77 -5.98
CA TRP A 450 26.48 -23.35 -7.20
C TRP A 450 25.40 -23.89 -8.15
N ALA A 451 24.30 -24.41 -7.60
CA ALA A 451 23.14 -24.85 -8.38
C ALA A 451 22.23 -23.67 -8.79
N HIS A 452 22.33 -22.54 -8.11
CA HIS A 452 21.51 -21.36 -8.40
C HIS A 452 21.76 -20.83 -9.83
N TRP A 453 20.70 -20.40 -10.52
CA TRP A 453 20.75 -20.02 -11.95
C TRP A 453 21.76 -18.90 -12.25
N SER A 454 22.00 -18.02 -11.27
CA SER A 454 22.92 -16.90 -11.40
C SER A 454 24.39 -17.31 -11.33
N TRP A 455 24.73 -18.54 -10.92
CA TRP A 455 26.12 -18.97 -10.74
C TRP A 455 26.97 -18.74 -11.99
N MET A 456 28.07 -17.99 -11.82
CA MET A 456 29.04 -17.69 -12.88
C MET A 456 28.44 -17.04 -14.15
N LEU A 457 27.23 -16.48 -14.06
CA LEU A 457 26.49 -15.97 -15.21
C LEU A 457 27.15 -14.76 -15.88
N ARG A 458 27.87 -13.93 -15.10
CA ARG A 458 28.64 -12.77 -15.58
C ARG A 458 30.13 -13.06 -15.70
N SER A 459 30.55 -14.33 -15.56
CA SER A 459 31.95 -14.71 -15.74
C SER A 459 32.35 -14.69 -17.22
N LYS A 460 33.59 -14.27 -17.52
CA LYS A 460 34.14 -14.23 -18.89
C LYS A 460 34.03 -15.57 -19.62
N LYS A 461 34.08 -16.70 -18.90
CA LYS A 461 33.92 -18.06 -19.45
C LYS A 461 32.52 -18.34 -20.03
N ARG A 462 31.48 -17.69 -19.53
CA ARG A 462 30.09 -17.88 -19.99
C ARG A 462 29.63 -16.78 -20.97
N SER A 463 30.29 -15.61 -20.95
CA SER A 463 29.98 -14.44 -21.79
C SER A 463 30.61 -14.44 -23.19
N GLY A 464 31.20 -15.56 -23.66
CA GLY A 464 31.67 -15.70 -25.05
C GLY A 464 32.90 -14.87 -25.43
N TRP A 465 33.56 -14.21 -24.48
CA TRP A 465 34.85 -13.55 -24.70
C TRP A 465 35.99 -14.51 -24.36
N GLY A 466 36.21 -15.44 -25.29
CA GLY A 466 37.20 -16.51 -25.17
C GLY A 466 36.93 -17.64 -26.16
N ARG A 467 36.60 -17.33 -27.42
CA ARG A 467 37.01 -18.25 -28.49
C ARG A 467 38.53 -18.10 -28.54
N GLU A 468 39.21 -19.11 -28.03
CA GLU A 468 40.61 -19.35 -28.38
C GLU A 468 40.72 -19.19 -29.90
N ILE A 469 41.61 -18.30 -30.31
CA ILE A 469 42.13 -18.34 -31.66
C ILE A 469 42.92 -19.64 -31.66
N ASP A 470 42.35 -20.69 -32.23
CA ASP A 470 43.12 -21.84 -32.67
C ASP A 470 44.03 -21.29 -33.78
N GLU A 471 45.26 -20.95 -33.42
CA GLU A 471 46.39 -20.94 -34.34
C GLU A 471 46.59 -22.41 -34.75
N GLU A 472 45.83 -22.87 -35.74
CA GLU A 472 46.25 -24.00 -36.56
C GLU A 472 47.42 -23.51 -37.43
N ASP A 473 48.62 -23.77 -36.92
CA ASP A 473 49.72 -24.24 -37.75
C ASP A 473 49.16 -25.34 -38.66
N ASP A 474 49.04 -25.05 -39.96
CA ASP A 474 49.05 -26.08 -40.99
C ASP A 474 49.85 -25.59 -42.18
N ASP A 475 50.92 -26.34 -42.42
CA ASP A 475 51.80 -26.34 -43.57
C ASP A 475 51.02 -26.44 -44.90
N GLU A 476 51.27 -25.53 -45.84
CA GLU A 476 51.55 -25.80 -47.28
C GLU A 476 52.00 -24.53 -48.04
#